data_AF-A0A5J9WRW5-F1
#
_entry.id   AF-A0A5J9WRW5-F1
#
_cell.length_a   1.000
_cell.length_b   1.000
_cell.length_c   1.000
_cell.angle_alpha   90.00
_cell.angle_beta   90.00
_cell.angle_gamma   90.00
#
_symmetry.space_group_name_H-M   'P 1'
#
loop_
_entity.id
_entity.type
_entity.pdbx_description
1 polymer ?
#
loop_
_entity_poly.entity_id
_entity_poly.type
_entity_poly.pdbx_seq_one_letter_code
_entity_poly.pdbx_strand_id
1 'polypeptide(L)'
;MALLSALRQIAGICAGPLSDALETERYTLVLGTFSLPINIPRTNYNKGLQARKKLVAMVTDRRSSGCNDDILDALLSGNEGTREKLSDERIIDLLITLIYSGYETVSMTMMRAVKYLSDDQKALEQIRKEQVDIRKGKAPEDALDWNDYKSMTFTRATSEINYDPFLYPESQTHGFQPLEMADDARMCPGKEVAL
;
A
#
# COMPACT_ATOMS: atom_id res chain seq x y z
N MET A 1 0.87 11.85 7.35
CA MET A 1 -0.04 11.06 8.24
C MET A 1 -0.42 9.71 7.63
N ALA A 2 -1.13 9.64 6.49
CA ALA A 2 -1.51 8.35 5.88
C ALA A 2 -0.30 7.54 5.37
N LEU A 3 0.67 8.20 4.74
CA LEU A 3 1.89 7.55 4.25
C LEU A 3 2.77 7.01 5.38
N LEU A 4 2.96 7.80 6.45
CA LEU A 4 3.67 7.35 7.65
C LEU A 4 2.99 6.15 8.32
N SER A 5 1.65 6.13 8.34
CA SER A 5 0.90 4.95 8.82
C SER A 5 1.15 3.73 7.94
N ALA A 6 1.16 3.89 6.61
CA ALA A 6 1.48 2.82 5.67
C ALA A 6 2.95 2.36 5.80
N LEU A 7 3.91 3.27 5.96
CA LEU A 7 5.32 2.97 6.22
C LEU A 7 5.49 2.13 7.49
N ARG A 8 4.77 2.50 8.55
CA ARG A 8 4.78 1.78 9.81
C ARG A 8 4.09 0.42 9.72
N GLN A 9 2.99 0.29 8.97
CA GLN A 9 2.24 -0.97 8.86
C GLN A 9 2.86 -1.95 7.87
N ILE A 10 3.36 -1.46 6.73
CA ILE A 10 3.84 -2.29 5.60
C ILE A 10 5.33 -2.55 5.71
N ALA A 11 6.13 -1.52 6.01
CA ALA A 11 7.58 -1.62 6.06
C ALA A 11 8.11 -1.71 7.51
N GLY A 12 7.22 -1.59 8.51
CA GLY A 12 7.59 -1.49 9.92
C GLY A 12 8.59 -0.38 10.20
N ILE A 13 8.62 0.67 9.38
CA ILE A 13 9.54 1.79 9.57
C ILE A 13 8.92 2.71 10.61
N CYS A 14 9.59 2.84 11.75
CA CYS A 14 9.24 3.82 12.76
C CYS A 14 9.49 5.25 12.26
N ALA A 15 8.75 6.22 12.81
CA ALA A 15 8.95 7.63 12.48
C ALA A 15 10.41 8.04 12.78
N GLY A 16 11.06 8.68 11.82
CA GLY A 16 12.44 9.12 11.93
C GLY A 16 13.00 9.64 10.60
N PRO A 17 14.31 9.94 10.54
CA PRO A 17 14.92 10.60 9.38
C PRO A 17 14.73 9.84 8.06
N LEU A 18 14.74 8.51 8.11
CA LEU A 18 14.53 7.67 6.94
C LEU A 18 13.07 7.69 6.47
N SER A 19 12.08 7.62 7.38
CA SER A 19 10.67 7.71 6.99
C SER A 19 10.35 9.08 6.37
N ASP A 20 10.92 10.14 6.94
CA ASP A 20 10.70 11.51 6.47
C ASP A 20 11.35 11.75 5.10
N ALA A 21 12.55 11.19 4.89
CA ALA A 21 13.21 11.20 3.60
C ALA A 21 12.42 10.41 2.55
N LEU A 22 11.91 9.21 2.91
CA LEU A 22 11.06 8.42 2.02
C LEU A 22 9.77 9.15 1.65
N GLU A 23 9.12 9.80 2.62
CA GLU A 23 7.91 10.62 2.38
C GLU A 23 8.21 11.81 1.45
N THR A 24 9.32 12.51 1.71
CA THR A 24 9.75 13.68 0.92
C THR A 24 10.12 13.30 -0.52
N GLU A 25 10.89 12.22 -0.70
CA GLU A 25 11.43 11.83 -2.00
C GLU A 25 10.46 10.96 -2.82
N ARG A 26 9.32 10.54 -2.27
CA ARG A 26 8.37 9.61 -2.91
C ARG A 26 8.04 9.99 -4.34
N TYR A 27 7.56 11.21 -4.57
CA TYR A 27 7.18 11.67 -5.90
C TYR A 27 8.39 11.73 -6.85
N THR A 28 9.56 12.16 -6.36
CA THR A 28 10.79 12.21 -7.15
C THR A 28 11.21 10.81 -7.62
N LEU A 29 11.11 9.82 -6.75
CA LEU A 29 11.45 8.42 -7.06
C LEU A 29 10.48 7.84 -8.09
N VAL A 30 9.17 8.04 -7.90
CA VAL A 30 8.13 7.59 -8.83
C VAL A 30 8.32 8.22 -10.20
N LEU A 31 8.44 9.55 -10.27
CA LEU A 31 8.67 10.26 -11.52
C LEU A 31 9.98 9.85 -12.19
N GLY A 32 11.02 9.55 -11.40
CA GLY A 32 12.27 9.00 -11.89
C GLY A 32 12.08 7.64 -12.55
N THR A 33 11.35 6.72 -11.90
CA THR A 33 11.06 5.36 -12.39
C THR A 33 10.29 5.37 -13.70
N PHE A 34 9.30 6.26 -13.86
CA PHE A 34 8.47 6.33 -15.07
C PHE A 34 9.02 7.27 -16.16
N SER A 35 10.17 7.90 -15.94
CA SER A 35 10.78 8.79 -16.94
C SER A 35 11.67 8.06 -17.92
N LEU A 36 11.96 8.70 -19.07
CA LEU A 36 12.94 8.19 -20.02
C LEU A 36 14.30 8.02 -19.32
N PRO A 37 15.02 6.91 -19.54
CA PRO A 37 16.27 6.59 -18.86
C PRO A 37 17.45 7.43 -19.39
N ILE A 38 17.33 8.74 -19.28
CA ILE A 38 18.26 9.74 -19.81
C ILE A 38 18.84 10.52 -18.63
N ASN A 39 20.10 10.21 -18.30
CA ASN A 39 20.82 10.79 -17.16
C ASN A 39 21.41 12.17 -17.49
N ILE A 40 20.55 13.14 -17.76
CA ILE A 40 20.92 14.54 -17.97
C ILE A 40 20.53 15.35 -16.72
N PRO A 41 21.33 16.32 -16.26
CA PRO A 41 20.99 17.15 -15.12
C PRO A 41 19.58 17.76 -15.23
N ARG A 42 18.87 17.85 -14.11
CA ARG A 42 17.51 18.41 -13.98
C ARG A 42 16.37 17.55 -14.55
N THR A 43 16.64 16.45 -15.25
CA THR A 43 15.58 15.51 -15.67
C THR A 43 15.01 14.75 -14.48
N ASN A 44 13.79 14.21 -14.63
CA ASN A 44 13.17 13.37 -13.60
C ASN A 44 14.01 12.12 -13.32
N TYR A 45 14.58 11.50 -14.35
CA TYR A 45 15.46 10.34 -14.20
C TYR A 45 16.69 10.66 -13.35
N ASN A 46 17.37 11.77 -13.65
CA ASN A 46 18.54 12.19 -12.88
C ASN A 46 18.20 12.54 -11.43
N LYS A 47 17.07 13.22 -11.19
CA LYS A 47 16.59 13.51 -9.83
C LYS A 47 16.23 12.23 -9.06
N GLY A 48 15.54 11.29 -9.70
CA GLY A 48 15.22 9.98 -9.11
C GLY A 48 16.47 9.19 -8.73
N LEU A 49 17.50 9.19 -9.59
CA LEU A 49 18.79 8.57 -9.27
C LEU A 49 19.47 9.22 -8.05
N GLN A 50 19.44 10.55 -7.93
CA GLN A 50 20.01 11.26 -6.78
C GLN A 50 19.24 10.96 -5.49
N ALA A 51 17.90 10.97 -5.54
CA ALA A 51 17.05 10.60 -4.42
C ALA A 51 17.32 9.15 -3.95
N ARG A 52 17.43 8.20 -4.90
CA ARG A 52 17.79 6.82 -4.58
C ARG A 52 19.15 6.70 -3.90
N LYS A 53 20.17 7.40 -4.41
CA LYS A 53 21.51 7.42 -3.78
C LYS A 53 21.48 7.94 -2.34
N LYS A 54 20.72 9.01 -2.10
CA LYS A 54 20.54 9.57 -0.75
C LYS A 54 19.90 8.56 0.21
N LEU A 55 18.86 7.86 -0.23
CA LEU A 55 18.18 6.84 0.58
C LEU A 55 19.07 5.62 0.87
N VAL A 56 19.84 5.16 -0.11
CA VAL A 56 20.82 4.07 0.10
C VAL A 56 21.83 4.46 1.16
N ALA A 57 22.39 5.67 1.10
CA ALA A 57 23.33 6.15 2.11
C ALA A 57 22.72 6.14 3.52
N MET A 58 21.47 6.60 3.67
CA MET A 58 20.77 6.58 4.97
C MET A 58 20.56 5.16 5.52
N VAL A 59 20.29 4.18 4.65
CA VAL A 59 20.16 2.77 5.06
C VAL A 59 21.50 2.18 5.45
N THR A 60 22.57 2.48 4.69
CA THR A 60 23.93 2.05 5.02
C THR A 60 24.37 2.62 6.37
N ASP A 61 24.13 3.91 6.62
CA ASP A 61 24.43 4.57 7.88
C ASP A 61 23.68 3.90 9.03
N ARG A 62 22.38 3.65 8.86
CA ARG A 62 21.54 2.95 9.85
C ARG A 62 22.04 1.54 10.17
N ARG A 63 22.46 0.78 9.15
CA ARG A 63 23.02 -0.57 9.33
C ARG A 63 24.31 -0.55 10.15
N SER A 64 25.10 0.52 10.05
CA SER A 64 26.34 0.69 10.79
C SER A 64 26.16 1.19 12.23
N SER A 65 25.08 1.92 12.53
CA SER A 65 24.85 2.56 13.83
C SER A 65 24.17 1.69 14.88
N GLY A 66 23.62 0.52 14.53
CA GLY A 66 22.87 -0.33 15.45
C GLY A 66 21.38 0.04 15.62
N CYS A 67 20.62 -0.92 16.17
CA CYS A 67 19.19 -1.20 15.93
C CYS A 67 18.17 -0.22 16.56
N ASN A 68 17.10 0.11 15.83
CA ASN A 68 15.76 0.38 16.40
C ASN A 68 14.94 -0.92 16.21
N ASP A 69 14.30 -1.44 17.25
CA ASP A 69 13.51 -2.69 17.19
C ASP A 69 12.31 -2.60 16.22
N ASP A 70 12.57 -2.67 14.91
CA ASP A 70 11.62 -2.47 13.84
C ASP A 70 11.85 -3.44 12.67
N ILE A 71 10.86 -3.56 11.76
CA ILE A 71 10.89 -4.59 10.70
C ILE A 71 12.01 -4.32 9.69
N LEU A 72 12.40 -3.05 9.50
CA LEU A 72 13.52 -2.71 8.65
C LEU A 72 14.82 -3.29 9.20
N ASP A 73 14.99 -3.30 10.52
CA ASP A 73 16.17 -3.89 11.15
C ASP A 73 16.17 -5.42 11.08
N ALA A 74 14.99 -6.06 11.10
CA ALA A 74 14.85 -7.48 10.77
C ALA A 74 15.25 -7.79 9.30
N LEU A 75 14.90 -6.90 8.36
CA LEU A 75 15.33 -7.01 6.96
C LEU A 75 16.85 -6.76 6.78
N LEU A 76 17.43 -5.86 7.58
CA LEU A 76 18.85 -5.50 7.53
C LEU A 76 19.76 -6.57 8.17
N SER A 77 19.30 -7.21 9.25
CA SER A 77 20.06 -8.22 10.00
C SER A 77 20.15 -9.56 9.25
N GLY A 78 19.10 -9.91 8.50
CA GLY A 78 19.01 -11.14 7.71
C GLY A 78 18.81 -12.38 8.60
N ASN A 79 17.96 -13.32 8.17
CA ASN A 79 17.70 -14.53 8.95
C ASN A 79 18.96 -15.40 9.06
N GLU A 80 19.32 -15.78 10.28
CA GLU A 80 20.26 -16.87 10.55
C GLU A 80 19.65 -18.18 10.03
N GLY A 81 20.07 -18.64 8.85
CA GLY A 81 19.74 -20.01 8.45
C GLY A 81 19.88 -20.34 6.97
N THR A 82 19.33 -19.57 6.04
CA THR A 82 19.19 -20.08 4.64
C THR A 82 18.96 -19.04 3.53
N ARG A 83 18.83 -17.73 3.82
CA ARG A 83 18.61 -16.70 2.77
C ARG A 83 19.78 -15.73 2.69
N GLU A 84 20.22 -15.45 1.47
CA GLU A 84 21.21 -14.42 1.16
C GLU A 84 20.78 -13.06 1.74
N LYS A 85 21.70 -12.35 2.40
CA LYS A 85 21.42 -11.02 2.96
C LYS A 85 21.10 -10.05 1.83
N LEU A 86 20.02 -9.28 1.97
CA LEU A 86 19.66 -8.26 0.98
C LEU A 86 20.68 -7.11 0.99
N SER A 87 21.13 -6.69 -0.19
CA SER A 87 21.95 -5.48 -0.31
C SER A 87 21.14 -4.23 0.01
N ASP A 88 21.80 -3.14 0.38
CA ASP A 88 21.14 -1.87 0.74
C ASP A 88 20.33 -1.33 -0.44
N GLU A 89 20.83 -1.51 -1.66
CA GLU A 89 20.11 -1.16 -2.89
C GLU A 89 18.81 -1.96 -3.03
N ARG A 90 18.85 -3.27 -2.76
CA ARG A 90 17.66 -4.14 -2.86
C ARG A 90 16.64 -3.84 -1.78
N ILE A 91 17.09 -3.46 -0.58
CA ILE A 91 16.21 -3.01 0.49
C ILE A 91 15.51 -1.71 0.09
N ILE A 92 16.26 -0.73 -0.44
CA ILE A 92 15.65 0.51 -0.93
C ILE A 92 14.67 0.26 -2.08
N ASP A 93 15.01 -0.60 -3.05
CA ASP A 93 14.11 -0.94 -4.15
C ASP A 93 12.83 -1.62 -3.64
N LEU A 94 12.94 -2.51 -2.64
CA LEU A 94 11.79 -3.14 -1.99
C LEU A 94 10.91 -2.09 -1.28
N LEU A 95 11.52 -1.20 -0.50
CA LEU A 95 10.80 -0.15 0.22
C LEU A 95 10.06 0.78 -0.75
N ILE A 96 10.74 1.29 -1.78
CA ILE A 96 10.13 2.15 -2.80
C ILE A 96 8.96 1.43 -3.47
N THR A 97 9.15 0.16 -3.83
CA THR A 97 8.12 -0.65 -4.48
C THR A 97 6.90 -0.83 -3.58
N LEU A 98 7.10 -1.21 -2.30
CA LEU A 98 6.02 -1.38 -1.33
C LEU A 98 5.25 -0.09 -1.08
N ILE A 99 5.97 1.02 -0.89
CA ILE A 99 5.36 2.34 -0.65
C ILE A 99 4.52 2.78 -1.84
N TYR A 100 5.08 2.67 -3.04
CA TYR A 100 4.38 3.10 -4.26
C TYR A 100 3.16 2.21 -4.55
N SER A 101 3.37 0.89 -4.57
CA SER A 101 2.31 -0.07 -4.88
C SER A 101 1.17 0.00 -3.87
N GLY A 102 1.48 0.04 -2.57
CA GLY A 102 0.45 0.15 -1.53
C GLY A 102 -0.29 1.48 -1.57
N TYR A 103 0.40 2.59 -1.82
CA TYR A 103 -0.24 3.91 -1.81
C TYR A 103 -1.17 4.12 -3.01
N GLU A 104 -0.70 3.88 -4.24
CA GLU A 104 -1.49 4.14 -5.44
C GLU A 104 -2.70 3.19 -5.53
N THR A 105 -2.51 1.90 -5.25
CA THR A 105 -3.59 0.91 -5.37
C THR A 105 -4.68 1.13 -4.33
N VAL A 106 -4.32 1.29 -3.04
CA VAL A 106 -5.29 1.52 -1.96
C VAL A 106 -6.02 2.87 -2.16
N SER A 107 -5.32 3.91 -2.60
CA SER A 107 -5.95 5.21 -2.89
C SER A 107 -6.96 5.11 -4.02
N MET A 108 -6.65 4.37 -5.08
CA MET A 108 -7.55 4.14 -6.20
C MET A 108 -8.76 3.31 -5.80
N THR A 109 -8.57 2.22 -5.04
CA THR A 109 -9.65 1.39 -4.51
C THR A 109 -10.58 2.22 -3.63
N MET A 110 -10.03 3.03 -2.72
CA MET A 110 -10.82 3.92 -1.86
C MET A 110 -11.62 4.94 -2.68
N MET A 111 -11.00 5.57 -3.69
CA MET A 111 -11.69 6.50 -4.59
C MET A 111 -12.84 5.82 -5.34
N ARG A 112 -12.61 4.61 -5.87
CA ARG A 112 -13.63 3.82 -6.56
C ARG A 112 -14.78 3.44 -5.62
N ALA A 113 -14.48 3.03 -4.39
CA ALA A 113 -15.49 2.72 -3.37
C ALA A 113 -16.35 3.95 -3.07
N VAL A 114 -15.74 5.12 -2.84
CA VAL A 114 -16.47 6.37 -2.60
C VAL A 114 -17.34 6.75 -3.80
N LYS A 115 -16.82 6.62 -5.03
CA LYS A 115 -17.59 6.92 -6.25
C LYS A 115 -18.79 5.98 -6.40
N TYR A 116 -18.57 4.67 -6.29
CA TYR A 116 -19.62 3.66 -6.39
C TYR A 116 -20.74 3.90 -5.35
N LEU A 117 -20.36 4.13 -4.09
CA LEU A 117 -21.32 4.38 -3.01
C LEU A 117 -22.05 5.72 -3.14
N SER A 118 -21.44 6.69 -3.83
CA SER A 118 -22.09 7.97 -4.13
C SER A 118 -23.16 7.84 -5.23
N ASP A 119 -23.04 6.86 -6.12
CA ASP A 119 -24.00 6.64 -7.20
C ASP A 119 -25.09 5.63 -6.80
N ASP A 120 -24.77 4.62 -5.99
CA ASP A 120 -25.70 3.60 -5.52
C ASP A 120 -26.05 3.78 -4.03
N GLN A 121 -27.14 4.52 -3.81
CA GLN A 121 -27.68 4.75 -2.48
C GLN A 121 -28.13 3.45 -1.77
N LYS A 122 -28.56 2.42 -2.52
CA LYS A 122 -28.98 1.14 -1.92
C LYS A 122 -27.77 0.39 -1.38
N ALA A 123 -26.67 0.37 -2.13
CA ALA A 123 -25.41 -0.21 -1.67
C ALA A 123 -24.89 0.53 -0.42
N LEU A 124 -24.95 1.86 -0.40
CA LEU A 124 -24.57 2.66 0.76
C LEU A 124 -25.40 2.32 2.01
N GLU A 125 -26.72 2.20 1.86
CA GLU A 125 -27.62 1.82 2.96
C GLU A 125 -27.34 0.40 3.48
N GLN A 126 -27.02 -0.53 2.58
CA GLN A 126 -26.67 -1.90 2.95
C GLN A 126 -25.36 -1.98 3.72
N ILE A 127 -24.30 -1.29 3.27
CA ILE A 127 -23.03 -1.18 4.02
C ILE A 127 -23.30 -0.53 5.39
N ARG A 128 -24.07 0.57 5.43
CA ARG A 128 -24.38 1.25 6.69
C ARG A 128 -25.07 0.30 7.67
N LYS A 129 -26.04 -0.48 7.21
CA LYS A 129 -26.73 -1.47 8.06
C LYS A 129 -25.75 -2.53 8.58
N GLU A 130 -24.92 -3.10 7.71
CA GLU A 130 -23.90 -4.09 8.08
C GLU A 130 -22.96 -3.54 9.18
N GLN A 131 -22.39 -2.35 8.98
CA GLN A 131 -21.45 -1.73 9.92
C GLN A 131 -22.13 -1.36 11.26
N VAL A 132 -23.37 -0.89 11.22
CA VAL A 132 -24.15 -0.59 12.43
C VAL A 132 -24.46 -1.86 13.22
N ASP A 133 -24.80 -2.96 12.55
CA ASP A 133 -25.13 -4.21 13.21
C ASP A 133 -23.89 -4.85 13.87
N ILE A 134 -22.72 -4.77 13.23
CA ILE A 134 -21.43 -5.13 13.86
C ILE A 134 -21.18 -4.26 15.10
N ARG A 135 -21.35 -2.93 14.97
CA ARG A 135 -21.07 -2.00 16.08
C ARG A 135 -22.01 -2.19 17.27
N LYS A 136 -23.27 -2.58 17.06
CA LYS A 136 -24.22 -2.89 18.16
C LYS A 136 -23.78 -4.07 19.02
N GLY A 137 -23.00 -5.00 18.46
CA GLY A 137 -22.46 -6.14 19.18
C GLY A 137 -21.26 -5.82 20.07
N LYS A 138 -20.80 -4.56 20.11
CA LYS A 138 -19.54 -4.15 20.74
C LYS A 138 -19.71 -2.99 21.71
N ALA A 139 -18.88 -2.94 22.76
CA ALA A 139 -18.81 -1.78 23.63
C ALA A 139 -18.17 -0.59 22.87
N PRO A 140 -18.41 0.67 23.31
CA PRO A 140 -17.85 1.84 22.64
C PRO A 140 -16.32 1.83 22.51
N GLU A 141 -15.63 1.27 23.51
CA GLU A 141 -14.19 1.12 23.59
C GLU A 141 -13.62 -0.09 22.84
N ASP A 142 -14.46 -1.04 22.43
CA ASP A 142 -14.00 -2.26 21.75
C ASP A 142 -13.57 -1.94 20.31
N ALA A 143 -12.35 -2.35 19.98
CA ALA A 143 -11.82 -2.32 18.63
C ALA A 143 -12.46 -3.41 17.76
N LEU A 144 -12.40 -3.21 16.43
CA LEU A 144 -12.74 -4.27 15.48
C LEU A 144 -11.74 -5.42 15.59
N ASP A 145 -12.24 -6.64 15.48
CA ASP A 145 -11.43 -7.85 15.43
C ASP A 145 -11.59 -8.57 14.08
N TRP A 146 -10.86 -9.69 13.95
CA TRP A 146 -10.84 -10.46 12.72
C TRP A 146 -12.19 -11.12 12.37
N ASN A 147 -13.01 -11.45 13.38
CA ASN A 147 -14.34 -12.01 13.14
C ASN A 147 -15.31 -10.93 12.64
N ASP A 148 -15.19 -9.70 13.13
CA ASP A 148 -15.96 -8.57 12.59
C ASP A 148 -15.64 -8.36 11.12
N TYR A 149 -14.35 -8.29 10.75
CA TYR A 149 -13.92 -8.15 9.35
C TYR A 149 -14.51 -9.26 8.46
N LYS A 150 -14.46 -10.51 8.92
CA LYS A 150 -15.06 -11.65 8.19
C LYS A 150 -16.57 -11.52 8.02
N SER A 151 -17.26 -10.88 8.98
CA SER A 151 -18.70 -10.67 8.93
C SER A 151 -19.12 -9.58 7.94
N MET A 152 -18.20 -8.71 7.50
CA MET A 152 -18.42 -7.63 6.53
C MET A 152 -18.58 -8.16 5.09
N THR A 153 -19.53 -9.07 4.89
CA THR A 153 -19.67 -9.83 3.64
C THR A 153 -20.02 -8.93 2.46
N PHE A 154 -20.89 -7.95 2.67
CA PHE A 154 -21.27 -7.01 1.62
C PHE A 154 -20.17 -5.98 1.35
N THR A 155 -19.53 -5.44 2.39
CA THR A 155 -18.37 -4.53 2.21
C THR A 155 -17.23 -5.20 1.44
N ARG A 156 -16.96 -6.49 1.71
CA ARG A 156 -15.94 -7.26 0.96
C ARG A 156 -16.35 -7.53 -0.48
N ALA A 157 -17.62 -7.77 -0.74
CA ALA A 157 -18.11 -7.90 -2.12
C ALA A 157 -17.95 -6.58 -2.89
N THR A 158 -18.19 -5.43 -2.25
CA THR A 158 -18.07 -4.13 -2.91
C THR A 158 -16.62 -3.68 -3.14
N SER A 159 -15.66 -4.09 -2.31
CA SER A 159 -14.25 -3.79 -2.52
C SER A 159 -13.63 -4.53 -3.71
N GLU A 160 -14.25 -5.62 -4.15
CA GLU A 160 -13.83 -6.38 -5.34
C GLU A 160 -14.41 -5.85 -6.66
N ILE A 161 -15.29 -4.83 -6.62
CA ILE A 161 -15.94 -4.29 -7.82
C ILE A 161 -14.93 -3.53 -8.69
N ASN A 162 -14.78 -3.99 -9.94
CA ASN A 162 -14.15 -3.18 -10.99
C ASN A 162 -15.14 -2.12 -11.50
N TYR A 163 -15.15 -0.94 -10.86
CA TYR A 163 -15.97 0.18 -11.31
C TYR A 163 -15.27 0.94 -12.44
N ASP A 164 -15.59 0.58 -13.70
CA ASP A 164 -15.24 1.35 -14.89
C ASP A 164 -16.52 1.73 -15.65
N PRO A 165 -16.98 3.00 -15.57
CA PRO A 165 -18.19 3.47 -16.26
C PRO A 165 -18.11 3.39 -17.79
N PHE A 166 -16.90 3.34 -18.37
CA PHE A 166 -16.69 3.28 -19.81
C PHE A 166 -16.66 1.84 -20.32
N LEU A 167 -16.21 0.88 -19.51
CA LEU A 167 -16.17 -0.54 -19.88
C LEU A 167 -17.44 -1.30 -19.48
N TYR A 168 -18.15 -0.87 -18.43
CA TYR A 168 -19.32 -1.56 -17.89
C TYR A 168 -20.51 -0.60 -17.71
N PRO A 169 -21.34 -0.38 -18.76
CA PRO A 169 -22.55 0.43 -18.64
C PRO A 169 -23.54 -0.21 -17.65
N GLU A 170 -24.35 0.64 -17.00
CA GLU A 170 -25.29 0.36 -15.87
C GLU A 170 -26.07 -0.96 -15.94
N SER A 171 -26.31 -1.53 -17.12
CA SER A 171 -26.95 -2.84 -17.31
C SER A 171 -26.13 -4.05 -16.86
N GLN A 172 -24.83 -3.92 -16.55
CA GLN A 172 -23.94 -5.02 -16.13
C GLN A 172 -23.49 -4.95 -14.66
N THR A 173 -23.93 -3.96 -13.89
CA THR A 173 -23.52 -3.73 -12.48
C THR A 173 -24.02 -4.79 -11.48
N HIS A 174 -24.76 -5.80 -11.94
CA HIS A 174 -25.17 -6.94 -11.11
C HIS A 174 -24.15 -8.08 -11.08
N GLY A 175 -23.04 -7.99 -11.83
CA GLY A 175 -21.93 -8.93 -11.74
C GLY A 175 -20.77 -8.33 -10.95
N PHE A 176 -20.55 -8.79 -9.72
CA PHE A 176 -19.28 -8.59 -9.03
C PHE A 176 -18.18 -9.31 -9.82
N GLN A 177 -17.48 -8.62 -10.72
CA GLN A 177 -16.30 -9.16 -11.38
C GLN A 177 -15.08 -8.84 -10.52
N PRO A 178 -14.29 -9.85 -10.10
CA PRO A 178 -13.08 -9.62 -9.32
C PRO A 178 -12.13 -8.69 -10.07
N LEU A 179 -11.57 -7.72 -9.36
CA LEU A 179 -10.42 -6.96 -9.85
C LEU A 179 -9.26 -7.94 -10.13
N GLU A 180 -8.92 -8.16 -11.40
CA GLU A 180 -7.77 -9.00 -11.76
C GLU A 180 -6.48 -8.32 -11.28
N MET A 181 -5.90 -8.85 -10.20
CA MET A 181 -4.67 -8.32 -9.60
C MET A 181 -3.38 -8.96 -10.16
N ALA A 182 -3.47 -10.00 -11.03
CA ALA A 182 -2.45 -10.60 -11.93
C ALA A 182 -2.75 -12.10 -12.21
N ASP A 183 -1.97 -12.74 -13.11
CA ASP A 183 -1.94 -14.20 -13.34
C ASP A 183 -1.37 -15.00 -12.14
N ASP A 184 -1.67 -16.29 -12.03
CA ASP A 184 -1.32 -17.19 -10.90
C ASP A 184 0.13 -17.06 -10.37
N ALA A 185 1.12 -16.92 -11.25
CA ALA A 185 2.53 -16.81 -10.85
C ALA A 185 2.97 -15.42 -10.34
N ARG A 186 2.11 -14.41 -10.50
CA ARG A 186 2.39 -13.00 -10.13
C ARG A 186 1.28 -12.39 -9.27
N MET A 187 0.49 -13.24 -8.61
CA MET A 187 -0.58 -12.80 -7.73
C MET A 187 -0.07 -11.75 -6.73
N CYS A 188 -0.81 -10.65 -6.60
CA CYS A 188 -0.40 -9.53 -5.75
C CYS A 188 -0.25 -9.99 -4.28
N PRO A 189 0.97 -9.90 -3.69
CA PRO A 189 1.19 -10.33 -2.32
C PRO A 189 0.51 -9.41 -1.28
N GLY A 190 0.13 -8.20 -1.70
CA GLY A 190 -0.57 -7.22 -0.87
C GLY A 190 -2.09 -7.27 -0.97
N LYS A 191 -2.68 -8.25 -1.68
CA LYS A 191 -4.13 -8.32 -1.94
C LYS A 191 -4.95 -8.27 -0.65
N GLU A 192 -4.65 -9.12 0.32
CA GLU A 192 -5.39 -9.19 1.59
C GLU A 192 -5.22 -7.94 2.46
N VAL A 193 -4.13 -7.18 2.28
CA VAL A 193 -3.91 -5.92 2.99
C VAL A 193 -4.70 -4.78 2.34
N ALA A 194 -4.97 -4.88 1.03
CA ALA A 194 -5.72 -3.89 0.28
C ALA A 194 -7.25 -4.05 0.39
N LEU A 195 -7.74 -5.24 0.75
CA LEU A 195 -9.17 -5.60 0.87
C LEU A 195 -9.73 -5.41 2.28
#